data_AF-A0A813CCS9-F1
#
_entry.id   AF-A0A813CCS9-F1
#
_cell.length_a   1.000
_cell.length_b   1.000
_cell.length_c   1.000
_cell.angle_alpha   90.00
_cell.angle_beta   90.00
_cell.angle_gamma   90.00
#
_symmetry.space_group_name_H-M   'P 1'
#
loop_
_entity.id
_entity.type
_entity.pdbx_description
1 polymer ?
#
loop_
_entity_poly.entity_id
_entity_poly.type
_entity_poly.pdbx_seq_one_letter_code
_entity_poly.pdbx_strand_id
1 'polypeptide(L)'
;MVLKLPEVIPLLDSDKILVFGPRRSVGMLRFKERDGENFAQLRERMWKVVRAIAQAKVSFPSAKDVGEEKVAWVAFVKTKTARSRTAHISMVRRVVIALASEVKDDGGGVLNLDHTLQSSYDMDWNAGTIWCGPQKIASATHRAPRGVEVITMSGGWVDLDSVGLVTGCSVDVAKRAFELEL
;
A
#
# COMPACT_ATOMS: atom_id res chain seq x y z
N MET A 1 17.92 16.51 -10.98
CA MET A 1 16.81 16.67 -11.92
C MET A 1 15.61 17.26 -11.20
N VAL A 2 14.96 16.56 -10.26
CA VAL A 2 13.95 17.17 -9.37
C VAL A 2 14.52 18.31 -8.50
N LEU A 3 15.67 18.10 -7.84
CA LEU A 3 16.34 19.12 -7.02
C LEU A 3 16.93 20.29 -7.82
N LYS A 4 16.88 20.22 -9.16
CA LYS A 4 17.39 21.27 -10.05
C LYS A 4 16.28 22.13 -10.63
N LEU A 5 15.02 21.83 -10.31
CA LEU A 5 13.87 22.61 -10.76
C LEU A 5 13.88 23.98 -10.06
N PRO A 6 13.95 25.10 -10.79
CA PRO A 6 14.03 26.45 -10.20
C PRO A 6 12.91 26.73 -9.19
N GLU A 7 11.70 26.25 -9.46
CA GLU A 7 10.52 26.39 -8.62
C GLU A 7 10.54 25.51 -7.36
N VAL A 8 11.36 24.44 -7.34
CA VAL A 8 11.49 23.52 -6.21
C VAL A 8 12.61 23.94 -5.27
N ILE A 9 13.76 24.40 -5.80
CA ILE A 9 14.96 24.77 -5.04
C ILE A 9 14.66 25.63 -3.79
N PRO A 10 13.92 26.76 -3.87
CA PRO A 10 13.70 27.62 -2.70
C PRO A 10 12.82 26.97 -1.61
N LEU A 11 12.08 25.91 -1.98
CA LEU A 11 11.14 25.23 -1.10
C LEU A 11 11.78 24.09 -0.30
N LEU A 12 12.96 23.61 -0.71
CA LEU A 12 13.64 22.48 -0.10
C LEU A 12 14.50 22.88 1.11
N ASP A 13 14.62 21.98 2.07
CA ASP A 13 15.54 22.12 3.22
C ASP A 13 16.75 21.18 3.12
N SER A 14 16.86 20.44 2.01
CA SER A 14 17.92 19.46 1.77
C SER A 14 18.40 19.52 0.33
N ASP A 15 19.71 19.39 0.16
CA ASP A 15 20.44 19.34 -1.11
C ASP A 15 20.49 17.93 -1.71
N LYS A 16 20.04 16.91 -0.97
CA LYS A 16 20.14 15.50 -1.35
C LYS A 16 18.84 14.74 -1.06
N ILE A 17 18.50 13.82 -1.95
CA ILE A 17 17.43 12.84 -1.74
C ILE A 17 18.04 11.63 -1.03
N LEU A 18 17.49 11.22 0.11
CA LEU A 18 17.87 9.98 0.77
C LEU A 18 17.16 8.81 0.09
N VAL A 19 17.91 7.96 -0.60
CA VAL A 19 17.37 6.82 -1.35
C VAL A 19 17.45 5.55 -0.49
N PHE A 20 16.36 4.81 -0.41
CA PHE A 20 16.25 3.59 0.39
C PHE A 20 15.88 2.36 -0.46
N GLY A 21 16.22 1.18 0.06
CA GLY A 21 15.80 -0.12 -0.48
C GLY A 21 16.75 -0.71 -1.55
N PRO A 22 16.70 -2.04 -1.75
CA PRO A 22 17.61 -2.75 -2.65
C PRO A 22 17.48 -2.32 -4.11
N ARG A 23 16.29 -1.89 -4.52
CA ARG A 23 16.01 -1.41 -5.89
C ARG A 23 16.21 0.10 -6.08
N ARG A 24 16.57 0.84 -5.02
CA ARG A 24 16.82 2.31 -5.04
C ARG A 24 15.74 3.14 -5.76
N SER A 25 14.50 2.66 -5.80
CA SER A 25 13.39 3.24 -6.55
C SER A 25 12.59 4.27 -5.77
N VAL A 26 12.89 4.46 -4.48
CA VAL A 26 12.18 5.40 -3.59
C VAL A 26 13.19 6.30 -2.88
N GLY A 27 12.94 7.61 -2.98
CA GLY A 27 13.70 8.66 -2.31
C GLY A 27 12.86 9.43 -1.30
N MET A 28 13.50 9.93 -0.24
CA MET A 28 12.87 10.76 0.77
C MET A 28 13.55 12.13 0.84
N LEU A 29 12.73 13.16 1.00
CA LEU A 29 13.15 14.52 1.27
C LEU A 29 12.66 14.93 2.65
N ARG A 30 13.59 15.39 3.49
CA ARG A 30 13.26 15.88 4.83
C ARG A 30 12.94 17.36 4.75
N PHE A 31 11.80 17.73 5.31
CA PHE A 31 11.41 19.12 5.56
C PHE A 31 11.60 19.43 7.05
N LYS A 32 11.99 20.66 7.35
CA LYS A 32 12.09 21.20 8.70
C LYS A 32 11.25 22.47 8.77
N GLU A 33 10.60 22.70 9.90
CA GLU A 33 9.95 23.99 10.18
C GLU A 33 11.03 25.08 10.21
N ARG A 34 10.84 26.12 9.39
CA ARG A 34 11.74 27.29 9.30
C ARG A 34 11.36 28.32 10.37
N ASP A 35 12.26 29.27 10.65
CA ASP A 35 11.97 30.36 11.58
C ASP A 35 10.72 31.14 11.15
N GLY A 36 9.75 31.28 12.06
CA GLY A 36 8.46 31.94 11.81
C GLY A 36 7.46 31.13 10.98
N GLU A 37 7.82 29.91 10.56
CA GLU A 37 6.91 28.98 9.89
C GLU A 37 6.17 28.15 10.93
N ASN A 38 4.88 27.91 10.74
CA ASN A 38 4.12 26.91 11.52
C ASN A 38 3.87 25.64 10.70
N PHE A 39 3.35 24.59 11.34
CA PHE A 39 3.07 23.31 10.67
C PHE A 39 2.17 23.42 9.42
N ALA A 40 1.19 24.32 9.41
CA ALA A 40 0.30 24.50 8.26
C ALA A 40 1.07 25.10 7.06
N GLN A 41 1.92 26.10 7.32
CA GLN A 41 2.78 26.72 6.31
C GLN A 41 3.86 25.74 5.80
N LEU A 42 4.48 24.96 6.69
CA LEU A 42 5.38 23.85 6.33
C LEU A 42 4.71 22.87 5.37
N ARG A 43 3.47 22.45 5.70
CA ARG A 43 2.69 21.53 4.88
C ARG A 43 2.31 22.14 3.52
N GLU A 44 2.00 23.43 3.49
CA GLU A 44 1.75 24.16 2.24
C GLU A 44 3.01 24.21 1.36
N ARG A 45 4.18 24.45 1.95
CA ARG A 45 5.47 24.43 1.25
C ARG A 45 5.78 23.05 0.67
N MET A 46 5.54 21.99 1.43
CA MET A 46 5.65 20.62 0.93
C MET A 46 4.69 20.37 -0.25
N TRP A 47 3.46 20.86 -0.17
CA TRP A 47 2.49 20.76 -1.27
C TRP A 47 2.93 21.50 -2.54
N LYS A 48 3.56 22.68 -2.40
CA LYS A 48 4.14 23.41 -3.54
C LYS A 48 5.18 22.56 -4.27
N VAL A 49 6.04 21.85 -3.53
CA VAL A 49 7.00 20.90 -4.11
C VAL A 49 6.30 19.74 -4.83
N VAL A 50 5.30 19.12 -4.20
CA VAL A 50 4.52 18.03 -4.83
C VAL A 50 3.90 18.46 -6.15
N ARG A 51 3.27 19.65 -6.18
CA ARG A 51 2.63 20.21 -7.38
C ARG A 51 3.65 20.52 -8.47
N ALA A 52 4.76 21.16 -8.12
CA ALA A 52 5.82 21.49 -9.08
C ALA A 52 6.38 20.22 -9.76
N ILE A 53 6.66 19.18 -8.99
CA ILE A 53 7.18 17.92 -9.54
C ILE A 53 6.14 17.24 -10.44
N ALA A 54 4.87 17.21 -10.02
CA ALA A 54 3.79 16.63 -10.82
C ALA A 54 3.62 17.36 -12.16
N GLN A 55 3.72 18.70 -12.16
CA GLN A 55 3.62 19.53 -13.38
C GLN A 55 4.83 19.36 -14.30
N ALA A 56 6.02 19.23 -13.74
CA ALA A 56 7.26 19.07 -14.50
C ALA A 56 7.39 17.71 -15.21
N LYS A 57 6.50 16.73 -14.92
CA LYS A 57 6.48 15.39 -15.54
C LYS A 57 7.87 14.74 -15.64
N VAL A 58 8.63 14.85 -14.54
CA VAL A 58 10.05 14.50 -14.52
C VAL A 58 10.25 13.01 -14.76
N SER A 59 10.87 12.59 -15.87
CA SER A 59 11.22 11.19 -16.13
C SER A 59 12.69 10.91 -15.83
N PHE A 60 12.98 9.89 -15.01
CA PHE A 60 14.35 9.51 -14.69
C PHE A 60 15.01 8.71 -15.81
N PRO A 61 16.32 8.89 -16.09
CA PRO A 61 17.02 8.12 -17.12
C PRO A 61 16.82 6.61 -17.00
N SER A 62 16.87 6.09 -15.77
CA SER A 62 16.66 4.67 -15.47
C SER A 62 15.26 4.13 -15.83
N ALA A 63 14.26 5.00 -16.02
CA ALA A 63 12.94 4.59 -16.49
C ALA A 63 12.89 4.48 -18.02
N LYS A 64 13.64 5.34 -18.72
CA LYS A 64 13.66 5.37 -20.19
C LYS A 64 14.26 4.10 -20.80
N ASP A 65 15.27 3.53 -20.14
CA ASP A 65 15.95 2.31 -20.60
C ASP A 65 15.06 1.06 -20.56
N VAL A 66 13.92 1.12 -19.86
CA VAL A 66 12.96 0.01 -19.72
C VAL A 66 11.79 0.15 -20.71
N GLY A 67 11.80 1.17 -21.59
CA GLY A 67 10.72 1.42 -22.54
C GLY A 67 9.42 1.93 -21.90
N GLU A 68 9.47 2.27 -20.60
CA GLU A 68 8.34 2.83 -19.86
C GLU A 68 8.61 4.33 -19.59
N GLU A 69 7.78 5.23 -20.14
CA GLU A 69 7.82 6.67 -19.82
C GLU A 69 7.25 6.96 -18.42
N LYS A 70 7.72 6.26 -17.39
CA LYS A 70 7.29 6.49 -16.02
C LYS A 70 7.82 7.83 -15.53
N VAL A 71 6.90 8.76 -15.29
CA VAL A 71 7.17 10.02 -14.63
C VAL A 71 7.32 9.81 -13.12
N ALA A 72 8.17 10.61 -12.50
CA ALA A 72 8.35 10.67 -11.07
C ALA A 72 7.04 11.09 -10.41
N TRP A 73 6.63 10.34 -9.40
CA TRP A 73 5.55 10.72 -8.51
C TRP A 73 6.12 11.02 -7.13
N VAL A 74 5.46 11.91 -6.40
CA VAL A 74 5.85 12.32 -5.05
C VAL A 74 4.61 12.44 -4.18
N ALA A 75 4.75 12.04 -2.93
CA ALA A 75 3.69 12.12 -1.93
C ALA A 75 4.29 12.33 -0.54
N PHE A 76 3.43 12.69 0.41
CA PHE A 76 3.81 12.70 1.82
C PHE A 76 4.19 11.30 2.27
N VAL A 77 5.28 11.22 3.03
CA VAL A 77 5.67 9.98 3.69
C VAL A 77 4.58 9.62 4.70
N LYS A 78 3.99 8.43 4.52
CA LYS A 78 3.02 7.88 5.47
C LYS A 78 3.65 7.77 6.87
N THR A 79 2.88 8.10 7.90
CA THR A 79 3.26 7.85 9.30
C THR A 79 3.50 6.36 9.53
N LYS A 80 4.19 5.99 10.62
CA LYS A 80 4.41 4.57 10.98
C LYS A 80 3.08 3.81 11.03
N THR A 81 2.06 4.39 11.66
CA THR A 81 0.72 3.80 11.75
C THR A 81 0.06 3.65 10.38
N ALA A 82 0.08 4.68 9.53
CA ALA A 82 -0.49 4.60 8.18
C ALA A 82 0.23 3.56 7.30
N ARG A 83 1.56 3.43 7.44
CA ARG A 83 2.33 2.37 6.78
C ARG A 83 1.91 0.99 7.27
N SER A 84 1.75 0.80 8.58
CA SER A 84 1.29 -0.46 9.17
C SER A 84 -0.06 -0.89 8.62
N ARG A 85 -1.03 0.04 8.53
CA ARG A 85 -2.37 -0.21 7.96
C ARG A 85 -2.31 -0.64 6.50
N THR A 86 -1.54 0.09 5.69
CA THR A 86 -1.35 -0.24 4.27
C THR A 86 -0.64 -1.59 4.10
N ALA A 87 0.37 -1.88 4.92
CA ALA A 87 1.10 -3.14 4.87
C ALA A 87 0.20 -4.32 5.22
N HIS A 88 -0.65 -4.17 6.25
CA HIS A 88 -1.63 -5.18 6.67
C HIS A 88 -2.52 -5.62 5.50
N ILE A 89 -3.23 -4.69 4.87
CA ILE A 89 -4.16 -5.05 3.79
C ILE A 89 -3.46 -5.49 2.50
N SER A 90 -2.23 -5.03 2.23
CA SER A 90 -1.41 -5.56 1.13
C SER A 90 -1.01 -7.01 1.36
N MET A 91 -0.62 -7.36 2.58
CA MET A 91 -0.31 -8.74 2.97
C MET A 91 -1.57 -9.60 2.86
N VAL A 92 -2.70 -9.16 3.42
CA VAL A 92 -3.97 -9.90 3.34
C VAL A 92 -4.36 -10.18 1.90
N ARG A 93 -4.34 -9.16 1.03
CA ARG A 93 -4.66 -9.36 -0.40
C ARG A 93 -3.77 -10.40 -1.05
N ARG A 94 -2.46 -10.38 -0.77
CA ARG A 94 -1.50 -11.34 -1.35
C ARG A 94 -1.81 -12.76 -0.89
N VAL A 95 -2.04 -12.96 0.41
CA VAL A 95 -2.35 -14.29 0.97
C VAL A 95 -3.66 -14.82 0.41
N VAL A 96 -4.71 -14.00 0.36
CA VAL A 96 -6.02 -14.42 -0.16
C VAL A 96 -5.95 -14.77 -1.64
N ILE A 97 -5.25 -13.98 -2.47
CA ILE A 97 -5.03 -14.31 -3.89
C ILE A 97 -4.28 -15.63 -4.05
N ALA A 98 -3.25 -15.86 -3.23
CA ALA A 98 -2.48 -17.10 -3.28
C ALA A 98 -3.35 -18.31 -2.95
N LEU A 99 -4.12 -18.23 -1.86
CA LEU A 99 -5.09 -19.25 -1.48
C LEU A 99 -6.13 -19.51 -2.58
N ALA A 100 -6.73 -18.46 -3.14
CA ALA A 100 -7.71 -18.58 -4.22
C ALA A 100 -7.14 -19.26 -5.47
N SER A 101 -5.84 -19.07 -5.74
CA SER A 101 -5.16 -19.67 -6.89
C SER A 101 -4.84 -21.16 -6.69
N GLU A 102 -4.75 -21.62 -5.44
CA GLU A 102 -4.47 -23.01 -5.07
C GLU A 102 -5.72 -23.88 -5.04
N VAL A 103 -6.89 -23.32 -4.67
CA VAL A 103 -8.15 -24.06 -4.61
C VAL A 103 -8.64 -24.41 -6.02
N LYS A 104 -8.90 -25.70 -6.24
CA LYS A 104 -9.33 -26.24 -7.53
C LYS A 104 -10.79 -26.69 -7.53
N ASP A 105 -11.44 -26.58 -8.69
CA ASP A 105 -12.72 -27.23 -8.96
C ASP A 105 -12.55 -28.73 -9.29
N ASP A 106 -13.66 -29.44 -9.46
CA ASP A 106 -13.66 -30.88 -9.80
C ASP A 106 -12.99 -31.18 -11.16
N GLY A 107 -12.85 -30.17 -12.02
CA GLY A 107 -12.16 -30.26 -13.31
C GLY A 107 -10.66 -29.94 -13.24
N GLY A 108 -10.13 -29.61 -12.05
CA GLY A 108 -8.73 -29.21 -11.83
C GLY A 108 -8.43 -27.75 -12.20
N GLY A 109 -9.44 -26.97 -12.60
CA GLY A 109 -9.35 -25.53 -12.82
C GLY A 109 -9.33 -24.75 -11.51
N VAL A 110 -8.97 -23.46 -11.54
CA VAL A 110 -9.07 -22.59 -10.35
C VAL A 110 -10.55 -22.33 -10.06
N LEU A 111 -10.99 -22.63 -8.83
CA LEU A 111 -12.41 -22.57 -8.46
C LEU A 111 -13.02 -21.17 -8.66
N ASN A 112 -12.32 -20.12 -8.19
CA ASN A 112 -12.78 -18.74 -8.27
C ASN A 112 -11.73 -17.87 -8.96
N LEU A 113 -11.66 -17.94 -10.30
CA LEU A 113 -10.64 -17.25 -11.08
C LEU A 113 -10.62 -15.74 -10.82
N ASP A 114 -11.78 -15.10 -10.68
CA ASP A 114 -11.87 -13.65 -10.43
C ASP A 114 -11.18 -13.28 -9.11
N HIS A 115 -11.23 -14.12 -8.09
CA HIS A 115 -10.60 -13.84 -6.79
C HIS A 115 -9.08 -13.97 -6.81
N THR A 116 -8.49 -14.38 -7.93
CA THR A 116 -7.03 -14.33 -8.16
C THR A 116 -6.56 -12.96 -8.67
N LEU A 117 -7.49 -12.11 -9.12
CA LEU A 117 -7.18 -10.81 -9.72
C LEU A 117 -7.09 -9.72 -8.64
N GLN A 118 -6.04 -8.90 -8.71
CA GLN A 118 -5.90 -7.76 -7.78
C GLN A 118 -7.05 -6.75 -7.86
N SER A 119 -7.70 -6.64 -9.03
CA SER A 119 -8.83 -5.75 -9.29
C SER A 119 -10.12 -6.17 -8.58
N SER A 120 -10.20 -7.41 -8.09
CA SER A 120 -11.38 -7.93 -7.38
C SER A 120 -11.44 -7.48 -5.92
N TYR A 121 -10.40 -6.78 -5.45
CA TYR A 121 -10.27 -6.36 -4.07
C TYR A 121 -10.35 -4.85 -3.92
N ASP A 122 -11.34 -4.40 -3.17
CA ASP A 122 -11.47 -3.01 -2.77
C ASP A 122 -10.64 -2.75 -1.51
N MET A 123 -9.83 -1.69 -1.55
CA MET A 123 -8.86 -1.37 -0.49
C MET A 123 -9.01 0.08 -0.04
N ASP A 124 -9.48 0.27 1.20
CA ASP A 124 -9.35 1.55 1.89
C ASP A 124 -7.97 1.60 2.55
N TRP A 125 -7.03 2.25 1.88
CA TRP A 125 -5.65 2.42 2.32
C TRP A 125 -5.49 3.27 3.59
N ASN A 126 -6.47 4.11 3.92
CA ASN A 126 -6.44 4.99 5.09
C ASN A 126 -6.95 4.27 6.34
N ALA A 127 -8.09 3.59 6.21
CA ALA A 127 -8.62 2.73 7.28
C ALA A 127 -7.81 1.45 7.42
N GLY A 128 -7.11 1.00 6.36
CA GLY A 128 -6.51 -0.32 6.34
C GLY A 128 -7.59 -1.40 6.34
N THR A 129 -8.59 -1.27 5.48
CA THR A 129 -9.66 -2.26 5.33
C THR A 129 -9.70 -2.79 3.90
N ILE A 130 -9.97 -4.09 3.76
CA ILE A 130 -10.03 -4.77 2.47
C ILE A 130 -11.30 -5.61 2.35
N TRP A 131 -11.87 -5.59 1.16
CA TRP A 131 -13.05 -6.34 0.79
C TRP A 131 -12.84 -7.10 -0.52
N CYS A 132 -13.62 -8.16 -0.72
CA CYS A 132 -13.82 -8.81 -2.01
C CYS A 132 -15.32 -8.92 -2.24
N GLY A 133 -15.85 -8.10 -3.15
CA GLY A 133 -17.29 -7.88 -3.27
C GLY A 133 -17.91 -7.48 -1.93
N PRO A 134 -18.97 -8.16 -1.45
CA PRO A 134 -19.62 -7.82 -0.18
C PRO A 134 -18.83 -8.25 1.07
N GLN A 135 -17.80 -9.09 0.92
CA GLN A 135 -17.10 -9.70 2.05
C GLN A 135 -16.02 -8.78 2.60
N LYS A 136 -16.11 -8.41 3.88
CA LYS A 136 -15.04 -7.67 4.58
C LYS A 136 -14.04 -8.66 5.14
N ILE A 137 -12.91 -8.79 4.48
CA ILE A 137 -11.90 -9.79 4.81
C ILE A 137 -11.07 -9.38 6.03
N ALA A 138 -10.66 -8.12 6.11
CA ALA A 138 -9.77 -7.66 7.17
C ALA A 138 -9.89 -6.17 7.43
N SER A 139 -9.55 -5.75 8.64
CA SER A 139 -9.44 -4.33 8.98
C SER A 139 -8.40 -4.05 10.06
N ALA A 140 -7.73 -2.91 9.93
CA ALA A 140 -6.83 -2.36 10.93
C ALA A 140 -7.50 -1.38 11.91
N THR A 141 -8.69 -0.87 11.58
CA THR A 141 -9.37 0.19 12.37
C THR A 141 -10.80 -0.13 12.72
N HIS A 142 -11.52 -0.90 11.89
CA HIS A 142 -12.88 -1.33 12.24
C HIS A 142 -12.84 -2.39 13.32
N ARG A 143 -13.94 -2.50 14.07
CA ARG A 143 -14.11 -3.60 15.04
C ARG A 143 -14.21 -4.93 14.28
N ALA A 144 -13.61 -5.98 14.84
CA ALA A 144 -13.75 -7.33 14.35
C ALA A 144 -15.22 -7.79 14.43
N PRO A 145 -15.72 -8.53 13.43
CA PRO A 145 -17.03 -9.17 13.49
C PRO A 145 -17.13 -10.11 14.71
N ARG A 146 -18.36 -10.31 15.23
CA ARG A 146 -18.64 -11.20 16.35
C ARG A 146 -19.11 -12.55 15.84
N GLY A 147 -18.73 -13.63 16.52
CA GLY A 147 -19.22 -14.97 16.23
C GLY A 147 -18.62 -15.63 14.98
N VAL A 148 -17.48 -15.11 14.50
CA VAL A 148 -16.69 -15.67 13.39
C VAL A 148 -15.26 -15.91 13.84
N GLU A 149 -14.54 -16.81 13.17
CA GLU A 149 -13.14 -17.07 13.49
C GLU A 149 -12.25 -15.95 12.93
N VAL A 150 -11.49 -15.32 13.81
CA VAL A 150 -10.64 -14.17 13.49
C VAL A 150 -9.23 -14.42 13.97
N ILE A 151 -8.24 -14.11 13.13
CA ILE A 151 -6.85 -13.99 13.55
C ILE A 151 -6.51 -12.52 13.77
N THR A 152 -5.91 -12.21 14.92
CA THR A 152 -5.43 -10.86 15.25
C THR A 152 -3.94 -10.80 14.98
N MET A 153 -3.54 -9.82 14.17
CA MET A 153 -2.15 -9.55 13.78
C MET A 153 -1.73 -8.16 14.25
N SER A 154 -0.44 -7.86 14.21
CA SER A 154 0.11 -6.56 14.61
C SER A 154 -0.52 -5.37 13.85
N GLY A 155 -0.96 -5.61 12.61
CA GLY A 155 -1.56 -4.61 11.74
C GLY A 155 -3.08 -4.48 11.79
N GLY A 156 -3.79 -5.44 12.41
CA GLY A 156 -5.24 -5.52 12.36
C GLY A 156 -5.75 -6.96 12.51
N TRP A 157 -7.04 -7.16 12.27
CA TRP A 157 -7.65 -8.49 12.27
C TRP A 157 -7.93 -8.98 10.84
N VAL A 158 -8.06 -10.30 10.69
CA VAL A 158 -8.52 -10.99 9.47
C VAL A 158 -9.62 -11.97 9.85
N ASP A 159 -10.75 -11.88 9.17
CA ASP A 159 -11.91 -12.79 9.30
C ASP A 159 -11.67 -14.01 8.41
N LEU A 160 -11.42 -15.15 9.05
CA LEU A 160 -11.04 -16.38 8.37
C LEU A 160 -12.23 -17.07 7.69
N ASP A 161 -13.45 -16.86 8.19
CA ASP A 161 -14.67 -17.33 7.54
C ASP A 161 -14.88 -16.58 6.23
N SER A 162 -14.72 -15.24 6.26
CA SER A 162 -14.75 -14.42 5.03
C SER A 162 -13.66 -14.81 4.04
N VAL A 163 -12.45 -15.17 4.52
CA VAL A 163 -11.39 -15.70 3.65
C VAL A 163 -11.84 -17.01 3.00
N GLY A 164 -12.37 -17.96 3.77
CA GLY A 164 -12.84 -19.24 3.25
C GLY A 164 -13.96 -19.09 2.23
N LEU A 165 -14.89 -18.14 2.44
CA LEU A 165 -15.95 -17.82 1.46
C LEU A 165 -15.39 -17.28 0.14
N VAL A 166 -14.32 -16.47 0.20
CA VAL A 166 -13.68 -15.90 -1.00
C VAL A 166 -12.84 -16.95 -1.72
N THR A 167 -12.01 -17.70 -1.00
CA THR A 167 -11.03 -18.60 -1.62
C THR A 167 -11.59 -19.99 -1.92
N GLY A 168 -12.61 -20.43 -1.18
CA GLY A 168 -13.09 -21.80 -1.16
C GLY A 168 -12.26 -22.75 -0.29
N CYS A 169 -11.28 -22.24 0.47
CA CYS A 169 -10.49 -23.07 1.39
C CYS A 169 -11.16 -23.21 2.76
N SER A 170 -10.75 -24.21 3.55
CA SER A 170 -11.19 -24.31 4.95
C SER A 170 -10.56 -23.21 5.82
N VAL A 171 -11.20 -22.93 6.96
CA VAL A 171 -10.71 -21.98 7.96
C VAL A 171 -9.34 -22.36 8.49
N ASP A 172 -9.07 -23.66 8.71
CA ASP A 172 -7.75 -24.15 9.15
C ASP A 172 -6.63 -23.85 8.14
N VAL A 173 -6.93 -24.01 6.84
CA VAL A 173 -5.97 -23.69 5.77
C VAL A 173 -5.72 -22.18 5.72
N ALA A 174 -6.78 -21.37 5.80
CA ALA A 174 -6.66 -19.91 5.86
C ALA A 174 -5.82 -19.48 7.06
N LYS A 175 -6.12 -20.00 8.25
CA LYS A 175 -5.41 -19.70 9.49
C LYS A 175 -3.91 -19.99 9.37
N ARG A 176 -3.56 -21.19 8.90
CA ARG A 176 -2.17 -21.60 8.71
C ARG A 176 -1.43 -20.68 7.74
N ALA A 177 -2.09 -20.24 6.66
CA ALA A 177 -1.47 -19.32 5.71
C ALA A 177 -1.15 -17.96 6.33
N PHE A 178 -2.03 -17.44 7.21
CA PHE A 178 -1.78 -16.18 7.91
C PHE A 178 -0.78 -16.29 9.06
N GLU A 179 -0.69 -17.44 9.72
CA GLU A 179 0.31 -17.68 10.77
C GLU A 179 1.75 -17.68 10.23
N LEU A 180 1.96 -18.00 8.95
CA LEU A 180 3.26 -17.90 8.28
C LEU A 180 3.72 -16.45 8.04
N GLU A 181 2.83 -15.47 8.24
CA GLU A 181 3.06 -14.05 8.01
C GLU A 181 3.21 -13.24 9.31
N LEU A 182 3.13 -13.90 10.47
CA LEU A 182 3.35 -13.31 11.80
C LEU A 182 4.85 -13.14 12.10
#